data_AF-A0A8D8FX40-F1
#
_entry.id   AF-A0A8D8FX40-F1
#
_cell.length_a   1.000
_cell.length_b   1.000
_cell.length_c   1.000
_cell.angle_alpha   90.00
_cell.angle_beta   90.00
_cell.angle_gamma   90.00
#
_symmetry.space_group_name_H-M   'P 1'
#
loop_
_entity.id
_entity.type
_entity.pdbx_description
1 polymer ?
#
loop_
_entity_poly.entity_id
_entity_poly.type
_entity_poly.pdbx_seq_one_letter_code
_entity_poly.pdbx_strand_id
1 'polypeptide(L)'
;MLRNVITVFIFILSVTICLTTNPCSEGPQVEMNPLECCALPDLVEPSIMMNCFSKWGEQTKRQSKMDGIPRGCCVAECATNATKLVKNGKINRKETQKNIFGLIKEQSPMAVDSEGHAGRMFCRS
;
A
#
# COMPACT_ATOMS: atom_id res chain seq x y z
N MET A 1 -35.63 -37.57 -22.39
CA MET A 1 -34.39 -37.95 -21.68
C MET A 1 -33.32 -36.86 -21.80
N LEU A 2 -32.84 -36.54 -23.01
CA LEU A 2 -31.75 -35.58 -23.24
C LEU A 2 -31.98 -34.16 -22.69
N ARG A 3 -33.19 -33.61 -22.86
CA ARG A 3 -33.56 -32.26 -22.33
C ARG A 3 -33.39 -32.16 -20.82
N ASN A 4 -33.81 -33.19 -20.08
CA ASN A 4 -33.74 -33.19 -18.62
C ASN A 4 -32.29 -33.32 -18.13
N VAL A 5 -31.45 -34.08 -18.84
CA VAL A 5 -30.02 -34.23 -18.53
C VAL A 5 -29.29 -32.90 -18.71
N ILE A 6 -29.58 -32.16 -19.78
CA ILE A 6 -28.99 -30.83 -20.04
C ILE A 6 -29.42 -29.84 -18.95
N THR A 7 -30.69 -29.84 -18.55
CA THR A 7 -31.17 -28.94 -17.48
C THR A 7 -30.49 -29.22 -16.14
N VAL A 8 -30.27 -30.49 -15.80
CA VAL A 8 -29.55 -30.89 -14.57
C VAL A 8 -28.08 -30.46 -14.63
N PHE A 9 -27.41 -30.63 -15.78
CA PHE A 9 -26.01 -30.24 -15.93
C PHE A 9 -25.81 -28.72 -15.83
N ILE A 10 -26.70 -27.93 -16.43
CA ILE A 10 -26.70 -26.46 -16.33
C ILE A 10 -26.93 -26.03 -14.88
N PHE A 11 -27.85 -26.69 -14.18
CA PHE A 11 -28.12 -26.40 -12.77
C PHE A 11 -26.89 -26.66 -11.90
N ILE A 12 -26.22 -27.80 -12.06
CA ILE A 12 -25.00 -28.16 -11.33
C ILE A 12 -23.85 -27.17 -11.63
N LEU A 13 -23.64 -26.82 -12.89
CA LEU A 13 -22.62 -25.84 -13.29
C LEU A 13 -22.90 -24.45 -12.70
N SER A 14 -24.15 -23.99 -12.72
CA SER A 14 -24.53 -22.68 -12.15
C SER A 14 -24.32 -22.60 -10.64
N VAL A 15 -24.62 -23.68 -9.93
CA VAL A 15 -24.41 -23.79 -8.47
C VAL A 15 -22.91 -23.76 -8.16
N THR A 16 -22.10 -24.49 -8.91
CA THR A 16 -20.64 -24.58 -8.69
C THR A 16 -19.94 -23.22 -8.89
N ILE A 17 -20.38 -22.43 -9.88
CA ILE A 17 -19.85 -21.07 -10.10
C ILE A 17 -20.24 -20.12 -8.95
N CYS A 18 -21.45 -20.26 -8.39
CA CYS A 18 -21.92 -19.44 -7.27
C CYS A 18 -21.23 -19.78 -5.93
N LEU A 19 -20.69 -20.98 -5.78
CA LEU A 19 -19.96 -21.42 -4.58
C LEU A 19 -18.51 -20.94 -4.54
N THR A 20 -18.05 -20.19 -5.54
CA THR A 20 -16.76 -19.50 -5.47
C THR A 20 -16.90 -18.27 -4.56
N THR A 21 -16.51 -18.42 -3.31
CA THR A 21 -16.47 -17.30 -2.36
C THR A 21 -15.28 -16.41 -2.70
N ASN A 22 -15.51 -15.11 -2.86
CA ASN A 22 -14.43 -14.15 -3.04
C ASN A 22 -13.70 -13.96 -1.70
N PRO A 23 -12.42 -14.37 -1.57
CA PRO A 23 -11.68 -14.25 -0.31
C PRO A 23 -11.45 -12.80 0.11
N CYS A 24 -11.71 -11.81 -0.76
CA CYS A 24 -11.63 -10.39 -0.45
C CYS A 24 -12.96 -9.78 0.04
N SER A 25 -14.09 -10.51 -0.06
CA SER A 25 -15.41 -9.98 0.30
C SER A 25 -15.57 -9.75 1.81
N GLU A 26 -14.81 -10.49 2.60
CA GLU A 26 -14.81 -10.45 4.05
C GLU A 26 -13.85 -9.38 4.61
N GLY A 27 -13.11 -8.68 3.73
CA GLY A 27 -12.12 -7.69 4.12
C GLY A 27 -10.95 -8.30 4.93
N PRO A 28 -10.04 -7.47 5.44
CA PRO A 28 -8.99 -7.95 6.34
C PRO A 28 -9.64 -8.49 7.61
N GLN A 29 -9.52 -9.80 7.83
CA GLN A 29 -10.17 -10.54 8.93
C GLN A 29 -9.54 -10.29 10.31
N VAL A 30 -8.50 -9.47 10.38
CA VAL A 30 -7.67 -9.33 11.58
C VAL A 30 -7.47 -7.85 11.87
N GLU A 31 -7.78 -7.40 13.08
CA GLU A 31 -7.31 -6.12 13.65
C GLU A 31 -5.78 -6.13 13.89
N MET A 32 -5.03 -6.97 13.17
CA MET A 32 -3.58 -6.97 13.21
C MET A 32 -3.07 -5.73 12.48
N ASN A 33 -2.20 -4.98 13.16
CA ASN A 33 -1.50 -3.88 12.53
C ASN A 33 -0.57 -4.46 11.45
N PRO A 34 -0.64 -3.99 10.19
CA PRO A 34 0.23 -4.48 9.12
C PRO A 34 1.73 -4.38 9.44
N LEU A 35 2.13 -3.46 10.32
CA LEU A 35 3.51 -3.35 10.80
C LEU A 35 3.95 -4.54 11.67
N GLU A 36 3.02 -5.27 12.29
CA GLU A 36 3.33 -6.52 13.00
C GLU A 36 3.63 -7.66 12.03
N CYS A 37 3.04 -7.62 10.82
CA CYS A 37 3.33 -8.59 9.76
C CYS A 37 4.65 -8.27 9.05
N CYS A 38 5.00 -6.99 8.90
CA CYS A 38 6.20 -6.54 8.21
C CYS A 38 6.78 -5.27 8.85
N ALA A 39 7.96 -5.40 9.45
CA ALA A 39 8.73 -4.25 9.95
C ALA A 39 9.30 -3.46 8.76
N LEU A 40 8.58 -2.42 8.35
CA LEU A 40 8.99 -1.50 7.30
C LEU A 40 10.11 -0.57 7.80
N PRO A 41 11.14 -0.29 7.00
CA PRO A 41 12.16 0.68 7.36
C PRO A 41 11.56 2.10 7.36
N ASP A 42 11.90 2.89 8.38
CA ASP A 42 11.46 4.27 8.50
C ASP A 42 12.23 5.16 7.50
N LEU A 43 11.55 5.60 6.44
CA LEU A 43 12.11 6.51 5.43
C LEU A 43 12.29 7.94 5.95
N VAL A 44 11.51 8.30 6.96
CA VAL A 44 11.57 9.58 7.66
C VAL A 44 11.62 9.25 9.14
N GLU A 45 12.48 9.94 9.87
CA GLU A 45 12.61 9.72 11.31
C GLU A 45 11.24 9.84 12.01
N PRO A 46 10.85 8.87 12.87
CA PRO A 46 9.52 8.84 13.48
C PRO A 46 9.17 10.11 14.25
N SER A 47 10.17 10.76 14.85
CA SER A 47 10.04 12.03 15.56
C SER A 47 9.54 13.17 14.65
N ILE A 48 10.09 13.27 13.44
CA ILE A 48 9.69 14.26 12.43
C ILE A 48 8.26 13.96 11.95
N MET A 49 7.96 12.69 11.67
CA MET A 49 6.64 12.29 11.21
C MET A 49 5.55 12.62 12.25
N MET A 50 5.80 12.30 13.53
CA MET A 50 4.86 12.59 14.62
C MET A 50 4.67 14.09 14.85
N ASN A 51 5.73 14.89 14.75
CA ASN A 51 5.63 16.34 14.85
C ASN A 51 4.80 16.95 13.70
N CYS A 52 5.00 16.46 12.47
CA CYS A 52 4.21 16.89 11.32
C CYS A 52 2.75 16.42 11.42
N PHE A 53 2.53 15.20 11.90
CA PHE A 53 1.19 14.64 12.11
C PHE A 53 0.42 15.40 13.19
N SER A 54 1.06 15.77 14.31
CA SER A 54 0.44 16.56 15.37
C SER A 54 -0.07 17.91 14.85
N LYS A 55 0.67 18.55 13.92
CA LYS A 55 0.28 19.85 13.35
C LYS A 55 -0.78 19.75 12.25
N TRP A 56 -0.70 18.74 11.38
CA TRP A 56 -1.50 18.70 10.14
C TRP A 56 -2.41 17.48 9.99
N GLY A 57 -2.36 16.52 10.92
CA GLY A 57 -3.07 15.25 10.83
C GLY A 57 -4.60 15.41 10.80
N GLU A 58 -5.14 16.29 11.64
CA GLU A 58 -6.57 16.65 11.63
C GLU A 58 -7.00 17.23 10.28
N GLN A 59 -6.21 18.13 9.71
CA GLN A 59 -6.48 18.75 8.42
C GLN A 59 -6.48 17.69 7.31
N THR A 60 -5.45 16.84 7.28
CA THR A 60 -5.35 15.74 6.30
C THR A 60 -6.54 14.78 6.40
N LYS A 61 -6.98 14.43 7.62
CA LYS A 61 -8.15 13.57 7.84
C LYS A 61 -9.45 14.20 7.37
N ARG A 62 -9.58 15.52 7.42
CA ARG A 62 -10.73 16.24 6.86
C ARG A 62 -10.64 16.27 5.33
N GLN A 63 -9.47 16.53 4.78
CA GLN A 63 -9.24 16.57 3.33
C GLN A 63 -9.43 15.22 2.65
N SER A 64 -9.12 14.11 3.34
CA SER A 64 -9.32 12.76 2.80
C SER A 64 -10.79 12.36 2.64
N LYS A 65 -11.72 13.11 3.24
CA LYS A 65 -13.17 12.91 3.13
C LYS A 65 -13.84 13.91 2.19
N MET A 66 -13.08 14.79 1.56
CA MET A 66 -13.62 15.78 0.63
C MET A 66 -13.60 15.23 -0.80
N ASP A 67 -14.74 15.36 -1.48
CA ASP A 67 -14.87 14.96 -2.87
C ASP A 67 -14.21 15.98 -3.83
N GLY A 68 -13.92 15.53 -5.06
CA GLY A 68 -13.33 16.35 -6.11
C GLY A 68 -11.84 16.08 -6.32
N ILE A 69 -11.06 17.13 -6.61
CA ILE A 69 -9.62 17.00 -6.90
C ILE A 69 -8.88 16.64 -5.60
N PRO A 70 -8.10 15.53 -5.58
CA PRO A 70 -7.32 15.14 -4.41
C PRO A 70 -6.40 16.28 -3.95
N ARG A 71 -6.52 16.65 -2.67
CA ARG A 71 -5.68 17.68 -2.07
C ARG A 71 -4.38 17.08 -1.58
N GLY A 72 -3.30 17.86 -1.67
CA GLY A 72 -1.99 17.46 -1.17
C GLY A 72 -1.99 17.21 0.34
N CYS A 73 -1.19 16.25 0.80
CA CYS A 73 -1.04 15.93 2.21
C CYS A 73 0.01 16.83 2.87
N CYS A 74 -0.43 17.76 3.72
CA CYS A 74 0.47 18.68 4.42
C CYS A 74 1.41 17.98 5.41
N VAL A 75 1.04 16.80 5.93
CA VAL A 75 1.94 15.98 6.77
C VAL A 75 3.15 15.50 5.95
N ALA A 76 2.91 15.01 4.74
CA ALA A 76 3.98 14.55 3.84
C ALA A 76 4.86 15.71 3.36
N GLU A 77 4.27 16.87 3.06
CA GLU A 77 5.03 18.07 2.69
C GLU A 77 5.93 18.54 3.85
N CYS A 78 5.41 18.56 5.08
CA CYS A 78 6.19 18.90 6.28
C CYS A 78 7.38 17.95 6.48
N ALA A 79 7.16 16.64 6.37
CA ALA A 79 8.19 15.61 6.52
C ALA A 79 9.27 15.70 5.42
N THR A 80 8.85 15.90 4.18
CA THR A 80 9.77 16.00 3.03
C THR A 80 10.56 17.30 3.01
N ASN A 81 10.01 18.39 3.56
CA ASN A 81 10.75 19.65 3.76
C ASN A 81 11.81 19.49 4.86
N ALA A 82 11.46 18.88 5.99
CA ALA A 82 12.39 18.63 7.10
C ALA A 82 13.58 17.75 6.68
N THR A 83 13.33 16.75 5.81
CA THR A 83 14.35 15.84 5.27
C THR A 83 15.04 16.36 4.02
N LYS A 84 14.68 17.57 3.54
CA LYS A 84 15.20 18.19 2.31
C LYS A 84 15.05 17.33 1.04
N LEU A 85 14.19 16.31 1.07
CA LEU A 85 13.93 15.42 -0.06
C LEU A 85 13.16 16.13 -1.19
N VAL A 86 12.44 17.20 -0.86
CA VAL A 86 11.70 18.04 -1.79
C VAL A 86 12.27 19.46 -1.77
N LYS A 87 12.60 19.99 -2.95
CA LYS A 87 13.01 21.39 -3.14
C LYS A 87 12.22 21.99 -4.30
N ASN A 88 11.55 23.11 -4.08
CA ASN A 88 10.71 23.81 -5.07
C ASN A 88 9.65 22.91 -5.72
N GLY A 89 8.96 22.08 -4.93
CA GLY A 89 7.90 21.19 -5.42
C GLY A 89 8.40 20.00 -6.27
N LYS A 90 9.72 19.77 -6.34
CA LYS A 90 10.32 18.62 -7.03
C LYS A 90 11.05 17.74 -6.02
N ILE A 91 10.77 16.45 -6.07
CA ILE A 91 11.51 15.43 -5.34
C ILE A 91 12.88 15.25 -6.02
N ASN A 92 13.98 15.25 -5.25
CA ASN A 92 15.28 14.90 -5.78
C ASN A 92 15.38 13.38 -6.00
N ARG A 93 14.79 12.89 -7.10
CA ARG A 93 14.63 11.46 -7.40
C ARG A 93 15.91 10.64 -7.19
N LYS A 94 17.08 11.16 -7.60
CA LYS A 94 18.36 10.43 -7.48
C LYS A 94 18.82 10.29 -6.03
N GLU A 95 18.63 11.33 -5.23
CA GLU A 95 19.03 11.35 -3.82
C GLU A 95 18.04 10.55 -2.96
N THR A 96 16.74 10.75 -3.19
CA THR A 96 15.68 9.97 -2.54
C THR A 96 15.83 8.48 -2.82
N GLN A 97 16.10 8.09 -4.06
CA GLN A 97 16.30 6.69 -4.44
C GLN A 97 17.54 6.09 -3.74
N LYS A 98 18.65 6.83 -3.64
CA LYS A 98 19.84 6.38 -2.91
C LYS A 98 19.56 6.18 -1.42
N ASN A 99 18.86 7.11 -0.79
CA ASN A 99 18.51 7.02 0.63
C ASN A 99 17.57 5.84 0.90
N ILE A 100 16.55 5.65 0.07
CA ILE A 100 15.62 4.50 0.18
C ILE A 100 16.38 3.17 0.02
N PHE A 101 17.24 3.04 -1.00
CA PHE A 101 18.00 1.80 -1.17
C PHE A 101 19.03 1.55 -0.08
N GLY A 102 19.62 2.60 0.49
CA GLY A 102 20.47 2.49 1.67
C GLY A 102 19.72 1.85 2.84
N LEU A 103 18.53 2.38 3.16
CA LEU A 103 17.69 1.88 4.25
C LEU A 103 17.22 0.44 4.02
N ILE A 104 16.81 0.10 2.79
CA ILE A 104 16.38 -1.26 2.45
C ILE A 104 17.54 -2.26 2.55
N LYS A 105 18.76 -1.85 2.15
CA LYS A 105 19.95 -2.70 2.21
C LYS A 105 20.39 -2.99 3.65
N GLU A 106 20.21 -2.04 4.57
CA GLU A 106 20.49 -2.25 5.99
C GLU A 106 19.42 -3.13 6.67
N GLN A 107 18.15 -2.99 6.29
CA GLN A 107 17.03 -3.76 6.86
C GLN A 107 16.93 -5.20 6.29
N SER A 108 17.51 -5.46 5.11
CA SER A 108 17.47 -6.77 4.46
C SER A 108 18.86 -7.16 3.90
N PRO A 109 19.60 -8.09 4.54
CA PRO A 109 20.76 -8.70 3.89
C PRO A 109 20.40 -9.55 2.66
N MET A 110 19.13 -9.70 2.29
CA MET A 110 18.67 -10.36 1.06
C MET A 110 17.37 -9.72 0.54
N ALA A 111 17.42 -9.06 -0.63
CA ALA A 111 16.34 -8.91 -1.64
C ALA A 111 16.36 -7.59 -2.46
N VAL A 112 17.52 -7.04 -2.80
CA VAL A 112 17.62 -6.04 -3.88
C VAL A 112 18.70 -6.49 -4.84
N ASP A 113 18.30 -6.86 -6.06
CA ASP A 113 19.25 -7.06 -7.15
C ASP A 113 19.77 -5.70 -7.65
N SER A 114 20.95 -5.72 -8.25
CA SER A 114 21.74 -4.56 -8.69
C SER A 114 21.03 -3.59 -9.65
N GLU A 115 19.80 -3.90 -10.06
CA GLU A 115 18.99 -3.17 -11.03
C GLU A 115 17.74 -2.51 -10.42
N GLY A 116 17.49 -2.69 -9.12
CA GLY A 116 16.45 -1.94 -8.39
C GLY A 116 15.02 -2.37 -8.72
N HIS A 117 14.80 -3.62 -9.11
CA HIS A 117 13.45 -4.15 -9.33
C HIS A 117 12.89 -4.69 -8.02
N ALA A 118 11.85 -4.03 -7.49
CA ALA A 118 11.01 -4.65 -6.46
C ALA A 118 10.32 -5.86 -7.08
N GLY A 119 10.66 -7.07 -6.61
CA GLY A 119 9.98 -8.30 -6.99
C GLY A 119 8.47 -8.08 -6.84
N ARG A 120 7.73 -8.24 -7.95
CA ARG A 120 6.29 -8.06 -7.96
C ARG A 120 5.66 -9.01 -6.94
N MET A 121 5.20 -8.47 -5.82
CA MET A 121 4.34 -9.16 -4.88
C MET A 121 2.92 -9.19 -5.48
N PHE A 122 2.77 -9.93 -6.58
CA PHE A 122 1.46 -10.39 -7.02
C PHE A 122 1.03 -11.45 -6.00
N CYS A 123 -0.11 -11.24 -5.36
CA CYS A 123 -0.84 -12.33 -4.71
C CYS A 123 -0.98 -13.46 -5.73
N ARG A 124 -0.22 -14.54 -5.53
CA ARG A 124 -0.24 -15.70 -6.40
C ARG A 124 -1.42 -16.55 -5.95
N SER A 125 -2.45 -16.57 -6.78
CA SER A 125 -3.59 -17.50 -6.72
C SER A 125 -3.14 -18.95 -6.80
#